data_AF-A0A1E5A3G5-F1
#
_entry.id   AF-A0A1E5A3G5-F1
#
_cell.length_a   1.000
_cell.length_b   1.000
_cell.length_c   1.000
_cell.angle_alpha   90.00
_cell.angle_beta   90.00
_cell.angle_gamma   90.00
#
_symmetry.space_group_name_H-M   'P 1'
#
loop_
_entity.id
_entity.type
_entity.pdbx_description
1 polymer ?
#
loop_
_entity_poly.entity_id
_entity_poly.type
_entity_poly.pdbx_seq_one_letter_code
_entity_poly.pdbx_strand_id
1 'polypeptide(L)'
;MISAEEILSATARHLDYNKNNLLNARRGRGADNVGRGIAMKLCQNLGSMKLSAMAELFGVGSDSAISLATGRFSQTLSTDRRLEKIFNCIYQDLTP
;
A
#
# COMPACT_ATOMS: atom_id res chain seq x y z
N MET A 1 -15.65 -7.43 -2.04
CA MET A 1 -14.19 -7.31 -2.18
C MET A 1 -13.88 -6.01 -2.87
N ILE A 2 -12.76 -5.36 -2.53
CA ILE A 2 -12.47 -3.98 -2.96
C ILE A 2 -11.46 -4.00 -4.09
N SER A 3 -11.70 -3.18 -5.12
CA SER A 3 -10.80 -3.09 -6.26
C SER A 3 -9.50 -2.35 -5.90
N ALA A 4 -8.42 -2.64 -6.62
CA ALA A 4 -7.16 -1.94 -6.43
C ALA A 4 -7.29 -0.43 -6.71
N GLU A 5 -8.15 -0.04 -7.65
CA GLU A 5 -8.39 1.37 -7.99
C GLU A 5 -9.07 2.13 -6.85
N GLU A 6 -10.04 1.50 -6.17
CA GLU A 6 -10.66 2.08 -4.96
C GLU A 6 -9.64 2.25 -3.84
N ILE A 7 -8.80 1.25 -3.61
CA ILE A 7 -7.72 1.30 -2.60
C ILE A 7 -6.72 2.42 -2.91
N LEU A 8 -6.27 2.51 -4.16
CA LEU A 8 -5.33 3.56 -4.60
C LEU A 8 -5.96 4.95 -4.47
N SER A 9 -7.24 5.08 -4.83
CA SER A 9 -7.99 6.34 -4.69
C SER A 9 -8.14 6.77 -3.24
N ALA A 10 -8.55 5.86 -2.35
CA ALA A 10 -8.69 6.15 -0.93
C ALA A 10 -7.34 6.50 -0.29
N THR A 11 -6.30 5.73 -0.60
CA THR A 11 -4.94 5.98 -0.09
C THR A 11 -4.39 7.33 -0.55
N ALA A 12 -4.53 7.65 -1.84
CA ALA A 12 -4.12 8.94 -2.40
C ALA A 12 -4.82 10.12 -1.72
N ARG A 13 -6.14 10.01 -1.51
CA ARG A 13 -6.97 11.02 -0.85
C ARG A 13 -6.55 11.26 0.60
N HIS A 14 -6.31 10.22 1.39
CA HIS A 14 -5.91 10.34 2.80
C HIS A 14 -4.50 10.91 2.99
N LEU A 15 -3.62 10.68 2.02
CA LEU A 15 -2.22 11.14 2.08
C LEU A 15 -1.98 12.45 1.32
N ASP A 16 -3.00 13.01 0.68
CA ASP A 16 -2.87 14.15 -0.26
C ASP A 16 -1.80 13.89 -1.34
N TYR A 17 -1.73 12.66 -1.84
CA TYR A 17 -0.75 12.22 -2.84
C TYR A 17 -1.40 12.08 -4.22
N ASN A 18 -0.63 12.29 -5.27
CA ASN A 18 -1.02 11.83 -6.61
C ASN A 18 -0.96 10.30 -6.66
N LYS A 19 -1.97 9.62 -7.23
CA LYS A 19 -2.00 8.16 -7.39
C LYS A 19 -0.73 7.60 -8.03
N ASN A 20 -0.14 8.32 -8.98
CA ASN A 20 1.10 7.92 -9.64
C ASN A 20 2.28 7.80 -8.65
N ASN A 21 2.27 8.53 -7.53
CA ASN A 21 3.29 8.40 -6.49
C ASN A 21 3.15 7.11 -5.68
N LEU A 22 1.98 6.45 -5.70
CA LEU A 22 1.76 5.16 -5.06
C LEU A 22 2.29 4.01 -5.94
N LEU A 23 2.18 4.17 -7.26
CA LEU A 23 2.61 3.16 -8.24
C LEU A 23 4.08 3.29 -8.64
N ASN A 24 4.68 4.46 -8.48
CA ASN A 24 6.09 4.68 -8.79
C ASN A 24 6.92 4.72 -7.51
N ALA A 25 7.83 3.74 -7.36
CA ALA A 25 8.76 3.73 -6.24
C ALA A 25 9.74 4.92 -6.36
N ARG A 26 9.78 5.77 -5.33
CA ARG A 26 10.85 6.75 -5.21
C ARG A 26 12.12 6.00 -4.78
N ARG A 27 13.18 6.11 -5.59
CA ARG A 27 14.47 5.43 -5.35
C ARG A 27 15.42 6.36 -4.59
N GLY A 28 16.24 5.80 -3.71
CA GLY A 28 17.27 6.54 -2.95
C GLY A 28 17.13 6.39 -1.43
N ARG A 29 18.20 6.69 -0.70
CA ARG A 29 18.21 6.70 0.77
C ARG A 29 17.31 7.83 1.27
N GLY A 30 16.32 7.51 2.11
CA GLY A 30 15.33 8.49 2.62
C GLY A 30 14.12 8.73 1.70
N ALA A 31 14.00 7.97 0.60
CA ALA A 31 12.83 8.06 -0.26
C ALA A 31 11.58 7.52 0.46
N ASP A 32 10.64 8.41 0.76
CA ASP A 32 9.37 8.07 1.36
C ASP A 32 8.53 7.21 0.40
N ASN A 33 8.36 5.93 0.77
CA ASN A 33 7.52 4.97 0.08
C ASN A 33 6.32 4.54 0.96
N VAL A 34 5.98 5.32 1.99
CA VAL A 34 4.89 5.02 2.93
C VAL A 34 3.57 4.81 2.21
N GLY A 35 3.18 5.74 1.32
CA GLY A 35 1.91 5.62 0.60
C GLY A 35 1.80 4.36 -0.26
N ARG A 36 2.90 3.98 -0.92
CA ARG A 36 2.99 2.72 -1.69
C ARG A 36 2.88 1.50 -0.77
N GLY A 37 3.54 1.52 0.39
CA GLY A 37 3.45 0.46 1.38
C GLY A 37 2.03 0.29 1.93
N ILE A 38 1.34 1.40 2.23
CA ILE A 38 -0.08 1.40 2.62
C ILE A 38 -0.93 0.75 1.53
N ALA A 39 -0.82 1.23 0.29
CA ALA A 39 -1.61 0.72 -0.82
C ALA A 39 -1.37 -0.79 -1.06
N MET A 40 -0.11 -1.24 -1.06
CA MET A 40 0.22 -2.67 -1.17
C MET A 40 -0.40 -3.48 -0.04
N LYS A 41 -0.30 -3.00 1.21
CA LYS A 41 -0.82 -3.73 2.37
C LYS A 41 -2.35 -3.79 2.38
N LEU A 42 -3.03 -2.73 1.97
CA LEU A 42 -4.48 -2.71 1.80
C LEU A 42 -4.92 -3.65 0.68
N CYS A 43 -4.22 -3.66 -0.46
CA CYS A 43 -4.49 -4.64 -1.52
C CYS A 43 -4.31 -6.08 -1.04
N GLN A 44 -3.32 -6.36 -0.19
CA GLN A 44 -3.14 -7.69 0.41
C GLN A 44 -4.27 -8.05 1.40
N ASN A 45 -4.75 -7.09 2.18
CA ASN A 45 -5.72 -7.36 3.24
C ASN A 45 -7.18 -7.35 2.77
N LEU A 46 -7.53 -6.47 1.83
CA LEU A 46 -8.90 -6.17 1.41
C LEU A 46 -9.16 -6.48 -0.08
N GLY A 47 -8.09 -6.54 -0.87
CA GLY A 47 -8.18 -6.69 -2.31
C GLY A 47 -8.53 -8.11 -2.74
N SER A 48 -9.21 -8.21 -3.88
CA SER A 48 -9.50 -9.48 -4.56
C SER A 48 -8.31 -10.02 -5.37
N MET A 49 -7.16 -9.31 -5.34
CA MET A 49 -6.09 -9.45 -6.32
C MET A 49 -5.05 -10.49 -5.87
N LYS A 50 -4.59 -11.32 -6.81
CA LYS A 50 -3.46 -12.23 -6.59
C LYS A 50 -2.15 -11.45 -6.43
N LEU A 51 -1.19 -12.02 -5.69
CA LEU A 51 0.12 -11.40 -5.49
C LEU A 51 0.85 -11.10 -6.82
N SER A 52 0.67 -11.92 -7.85
CA SER A 52 1.23 -11.69 -9.19
C SER A 52 0.67 -10.45 -9.87
N ALA A 53 -0.65 -10.27 -9.82
CA ALA A 53 -1.28 -9.06 -10.33
C ALA A 53 -0.88 -7.82 -9.52
N MET A 54 -0.64 -7.96 -8.21
CA MET A 54 -0.05 -6.88 -7.41
C MET A 54 1.38 -6.56 -7.83
N ALA A 55 2.19 -7.59 -8.12
CA ALA A 55 3.56 -7.44 -8.59
C ALA A 55 3.59 -6.63 -9.91
N GLU A 56 2.72 -6.95 -10.85
CA GLU A 56 2.53 -6.19 -12.09
C GLU A 56 2.07 -4.75 -11.81
N LEU A 57 0.98 -4.58 -11.04
CA LEU A 57 0.39 -3.26 -10.75
C LEU A 57 1.40 -2.29 -10.14
N PHE A 58 2.18 -2.76 -9.17
CA PHE A 58 3.16 -1.92 -8.50
C PHE A 58 4.52 -1.93 -9.22
N GLY A 59 4.75 -2.77 -10.23
CA GLY A 59 6.06 -2.88 -10.89
C GLY A 59 7.13 -3.47 -9.96
N VAL A 60 6.77 -4.50 -9.20
CA VAL A 60 7.68 -5.26 -8.33
C VAL A 60 7.96 -6.60 -9.00
N GLY A 61 9.21 -7.06 -9.00
CA GLY A 61 9.64 -8.16 -9.87
C GLY A 61 8.99 -9.53 -9.65
N SER A 62 8.33 -9.78 -8.51
CA SER A 62 7.66 -11.06 -8.24
C SER A 62 6.65 -11.00 -7.08
N ASP A 63 5.75 -11.98 -7.01
CA ASP A 63 4.82 -12.23 -5.91
C ASP A 63 5.55 -12.32 -4.56
N SER A 64 6.70 -12.99 -4.53
CA SER A 64 7.55 -13.11 -3.33
C SER A 64 8.08 -11.75 -2.88
N ALA A 65 8.40 -10.86 -3.82
CA ALA A 65 8.82 -9.50 -3.51
C ALA A 65 7.67 -8.67 -2.91
N ILE A 66 6.43 -8.88 -3.36
CA ILE A 66 5.23 -8.30 -2.74
C ILE A 66 5.10 -8.77 -1.29
N SER A 67 5.14 -10.08 -1.05
CA SER A 67 5.05 -10.65 0.31
C SER A 67 6.12 -10.11 1.25
N LEU A 68 7.37 -10.00 0.77
CA LEU A 68 8.46 -9.44 1.54
C LEU A 68 8.26 -7.94 1.82
N ALA A 69 7.80 -7.17 0.82
CA ALA A 69 7.55 -5.74 0.96
C ALA A 69 6.42 -5.46 1.95
N THR A 70 5.28 -6.16 1.86
CA THR A 70 4.16 -6.00 2.79
C THR A 70 4.51 -6.52 4.19
N GLY A 71 5.33 -7.56 4.31
CA GLY A 71 5.86 -8.03 5.59
C GLY A 71 6.72 -6.98 6.29
N ARG A 72 7.69 -6.40 5.58
CA ARG A 72 8.54 -5.29 6.09
C ARG A 72 7.72 -4.07 6.43
N PHE A 73 6.74 -3.72 5.59
CA PHE A 73 5.84 -2.61 5.87
C PHE A 73 4.99 -2.86 7.12
N SER A 74 4.55 -4.10 7.36
CA SER A 74 3.80 -4.46 8.59
C SER A 74 4.64 -4.23 9.85
N GLN A 75 5.95 -4.49 9.81
CA GLN A 75 6.87 -4.17 10.92
C GLN A 75 6.98 -2.66 11.14
N THR A 76 7.05 -1.89 10.05
CA THR A 76 7.05 -0.41 10.11
C THR A 76 5.75 0.11 10.72
N LEU A 77 4.61 -0.45 10.28
CA LEU A 77 3.29 -0.12 10.81
C LEU A 77 3.22 -0.34 12.33
N SER A 78 3.75 -1.46 12.83
CA SER A 78 3.73 -1.78 14.26
C SER A 78 4.62 -0.89 15.13
N THR A 79 5.56 -0.15 14.54
CA THR A 79 6.52 0.70 15.27
C THR A 79 6.21 2.19 15.13
N ASP A 80 5.42 2.59 14.14
CA ASP A 80 4.96 3.97 13.93
C ASP A 80 3.45 4.11 14.15
N ARG A 81 3.07 4.59 15.34
CA ARG A 81 1.67 4.79 15.74
C ARG A 81 0.91 5.78 14.86
N ARG A 82 1.60 6.79 14.31
CA ARG A 82 0.97 7.77 13.42
C ARG A 82 0.60 7.10 12.10
N LEU A 83 1.54 6.32 11.56
CA LEU A 83 1.32 5.56 10.34
C LEU A 83 0.22 4.49 10.53
N GLU A 84 0.24 3.77 11.64
CA GLU A 84 -0.79 2.80 11.99
C GLU A 84 -2.18 3.44 12.03
N LYS A 85 -2.31 4.63 12.65
CA LYS A 85 -3.58 5.35 12.70
C LYS A 85 -4.08 5.72 11.31
N ILE A 86 -3.21 6.23 10.44
CA ILE A 86 -3.58 6.56 9.05
C ILE A 86 -4.04 5.31 8.30
N PHE A 87 -3.29 4.21 8.41
CA PHE A 87 -3.66 2.93 7.80
C PHE A 87 -5.04 2.45 8.26
N ASN A 88 -5.31 2.49 9.57
CA ASN A 88 -6.58 2.06 10.13
C ASN A 88 -7.75 2.95 9.70
N CYS A 89 -7.56 4.26 9.58
CA CYS A 89 -8.59 5.15 9.04
C CYS A 89 -8.92 4.80 7.59
N ILE A 90 -7.93 4.57 6.74
CA ILE A 90 -8.17 4.17 5.34
C ILE A 90 -8.84 2.79 5.29
N TYR A 91 -8.39 1.85 6.12
CA TYR A 91 -8.98 0.52 6.21
C TYR A 91 -10.46 0.58 6.57
N GLN A 92 -10.83 1.35 7.60
CA GLN A 92 -12.22 1.54 8.03
C GLN A 92 -13.07 2.22 6.96
N ASP A 93 -12.55 3.26 6.30
CA ASP A 93 -13.24 3.93 5.17
C ASP A 93 -13.56 2.96 4.03
N LEU A 94 -12.69 1.98 3.80
CA LEU A 94 -12.85 0.97 2.77
C LEU A 94 -13.78 -0.16 3.22
N THR A 95 -13.88 -0.45 4.52
CA THR A 95 -14.76 -1.50 5.08
C THR A 95 -15.89 -0.91 5.94
N PRO A 96 -16.88 -0.23 5.34
CA PRO A 96 -18.02 0.33 6.07
C PRO A 96 -18.93 -0.75 6.67
#